data_AF-A0A660VDY1-F1
#
_entry.id   AF-A0A660VDY1-F1
#
_cell.length_a   1.000
_cell.length_b   1.000
_cell.length_c   1.000
_cell.angle_alpha   90.00
_cell.angle_beta   90.00
_cell.angle_gamma   90.00
#
_symmetry.space_group_name_H-M   'P 1'
#
loop_
_entity.id
_entity.type
_entity.pdbx_description
1 polymer ?
#
loop_
_entity_poly.entity_id
_entity_poly.type
_entity_poly.pdbx_seq_one_letter_code
_entity_poly.pdbx_strand_id
1 'polypeptide(L)'
;MFTYDQAKAFVIQHLAEDADHHDLLDFPRIGEHFDEFDYNLPRGAGAQFEKLHVALTFWDSWQDARNHDWQYYPKIKREDWPRLAQSIVADVSADRDIQNQLILELFGKKK
;
A
#
# COMPACT_ATOMS: atom_id res chain seq x y z
N MET A 1 5.14 -4.36 17.29
CA MET A 1 5.08 -5.47 16.31
C MET A 1 3.65 -5.98 16.26
N PHE A 2 3.05 -5.96 15.08
CA PHE A 2 1.68 -6.42 14.86
C PHE A 2 1.59 -7.93 14.74
N THR A 3 0.47 -8.48 15.19
CA THR A 3 -0.04 -9.78 14.71
C THR A 3 -0.50 -9.64 13.26
N TYR A 4 -0.75 -10.77 12.59
CA TYR A 4 -1.24 -10.75 11.21
C TYR A 4 -2.58 -10.02 11.10
N ASP A 5 -3.53 -10.32 11.98
CA ASP A 5 -4.86 -9.69 11.94
C ASP A 5 -4.81 -8.19 12.21
N GLN A 6 -3.93 -7.75 13.13
CA GLN A 6 -3.69 -6.33 13.38
C GLN A 6 -3.10 -5.64 12.15
N ALA A 7 -2.06 -6.21 11.54
CA ALA A 7 -1.43 -5.64 10.35
C ALA A 7 -2.39 -5.61 9.15
N LYS A 8 -3.19 -6.68 8.98
CA LYS A 8 -4.23 -6.78 7.96
C LYS A 8 -5.29 -5.68 8.14
N ALA A 9 -5.85 -5.53 9.34
CA ALA A 9 -6.85 -4.50 9.62
C ALA A 9 -6.28 -3.09 9.42
N PHE A 10 -5.06 -2.85 9.90
CA PHE A 10 -4.37 -1.56 9.77
C PHE A 10 -4.20 -1.15 8.31
N VAL A 11 -3.63 -2.04 7.48
CA VAL A 11 -3.37 -1.71 6.07
C VAL A 11 -4.66 -1.54 5.27
N ILE A 12 -5.71 -2.33 5.58
CA ILE A 12 -7.02 -2.20 4.94
C ILE A 12 -7.61 -0.81 5.20
N GLN A 13 -7.64 -0.41 6.48
CA GLN A 13 -8.23 0.86 6.89
C GLN A 13 -7.48 2.02 6.25
N HIS A 14 -6.18 2.10 6.47
CA HIS A 14 -5.44 3.31 6.14
C HIS A 14 -5.10 3.45 4.65
N LEU A 15 -4.99 2.35 3.88
CA LEU A 15 -4.94 2.46 2.41
C LEU A 15 -6.27 2.92 1.82
N ALA A 16 -7.41 2.56 2.42
CA ALA A 16 -8.71 3.05 1.98
C ALA A 16 -8.87 4.54 2.30
N GLU A 17 -8.48 4.97 3.51
CA GLU A 17 -8.46 6.39 3.90
C GLU A 17 -7.55 7.21 2.98
N ASP A 18 -6.37 6.72 2.64
CA ASP A 18 -5.46 7.39 1.70
C ASP A 18 -6.04 7.51 0.29
N ALA A 19 -6.80 6.51 -0.16
CA ALA A 19 -7.53 6.60 -1.43
C ALA A 19 -8.61 7.69 -1.39
N ASP A 20 -9.36 7.80 -0.29
CA ASP A 20 -10.34 8.86 -0.10
C ASP A 20 -9.67 10.24 -0.06
N HIS A 21 -8.55 10.39 0.66
CA HIS A 21 -7.76 11.63 0.67
C HIS A 21 -7.26 12.00 -0.73
N HIS A 22 -6.81 11.03 -1.51
CA HIS A 22 -6.40 11.25 -2.89
C HIS A 22 -7.55 11.78 -3.76
N ASP A 23 -8.72 11.15 -3.68
CA ASP A 23 -9.90 11.53 -4.46
C ASP A 23 -10.42 12.93 -4.05
N LEU A 24 -10.23 13.32 -2.79
CA LEU A 24 -10.51 14.65 -2.27
C LEU A 24 -9.41 15.69 -2.56
N LEU A 25 -8.33 15.29 -3.24
CA LEU A 25 -7.13 16.11 -3.48
C LEU A 25 -6.42 16.58 -2.20
N ASP A 26 -6.67 15.91 -1.07
CA ASP A 26 -6.01 16.15 0.22
C ASP A 26 -4.70 15.36 0.32
N PHE A 27 -3.81 15.60 -0.64
CA PHE A 27 -2.55 14.87 -0.76
C PHE A 27 -1.68 14.89 0.51
N PRO A 28 -1.58 15.98 1.30
CA PRO A 28 -0.75 15.98 2.51
C PRO A 28 -1.11 14.90 3.53
N ARG A 29 -2.35 14.39 3.52
CA ARG A 29 -2.81 13.32 4.42
C ARG A 29 -2.35 11.92 4.02
N ILE A 30 -2.02 11.72 2.73
CA ILE A 30 -1.60 10.40 2.23
C ILE A 30 -0.34 9.95 2.98
N GLY A 31 -0.39 8.76 3.58
CA GLY A 31 0.74 8.16 4.28
C GLY A 31 0.95 8.63 5.71
N GLU A 32 0.01 9.38 6.33
CA GLU A 32 0.12 9.79 7.75
C GLU A 32 0.38 8.60 8.70
N HIS A 33 -0.10 7.41 8.34
CA HIS A 33 0.00 6.19 9.13
C HIS A 33 1.09 5.21 8.65
N PHE A 34 1.87 5.59 7.64
CA PHE A 34 2.87 4.71 7.05
C PHE A 34 3.96 4.32 8.05
N ASP A 35 4.56 5.29 8.74
CA ASP A 35 5.68 5.03 9.66
C ASP A 35 5.28 4.07 10.79
N GLU A 36 4.05 4.19 11.30
CA GLU A 36 3.50 3.29 12.31
C GLU A 36 3.37 1.86 11.77
N PHE A 37 2.87 1.71 10.54
CA PHE A 37 2.76 0.41 9.89
C PHE A 37 4.12 -0.19 9.62
N ASP A 38 5.04 0.59 9.04
CA ASP A 38 6.39 0.16 8.68
C ASP A 38 7.16 -0.35 9.90
N TYR A 39 7.12 0.41 10.98
CA TYR A 39 7.77 0.08 12.25
C TYR A 39 7.20 -1.19 12.88
N ASN A 40 5.89 -1.40 12.78
CA ASN A 40 5.22 -2.52 13.45
C ASN A 40 5.10 -3.79 12.59
N LEU A 41 5.32 -3.73 11.27
CA LEU A 41 5.19 -4.87 10.37
C LEU A 41 6.40 -5.83 10.52
N PRO A 42 6.20 -7.09 10.95
CA PRO A 42 7.28 -8.06 11.13
C PRO A 42 8.06 -8.35 9.84
N ARG A 43 9.41 -8.37 9.87
CA ARG A 43 10.28 -8.57 8.68
C ARG A 43 10.67 -10.00 8.36
N GLY A 44 10.43 -10.93 9.28
CA GLY A 44 10.80 -12.36 9.15
C GLY A 44 9.67 -13.29 9.56
N ALA A 45 8.43 -12.83 9.43
CA ALA A 45 7.25 -13.62 9.76
C ALA A 45 6.84 -14.55 8.60
N GLY A 46 5.84 -15.40 8.84
CA GLY A 46 5.39 -16.41 7.88
C GLY A 46 4.87 -15.83 6.56
N ALA A 47 4.76 -16.69 5.55
CA ALA A 47 4.38 -16.33 4.17
C ALA A 47 3.10 -15.48 4.06
N GLN A 48 2.18 -15.61 5.00
CA GLN A 48 0.97 -14.78 5.09
C GLN A 48 1.24 -13.26 5.14
N PHE A 49 2.42 -12.82 5.59
CA PHE A 49 2.81 -11.41 5.62
C PHE A 49 3.33 -10.88 4.28
N GLU A 50 3.62 -11.74 3.30
CA GLU A 50 4.23 -11.32 2.03
C GLU A 50 3.35 -10.30 1.30
N LYS A 51 2.03 -10.51 1.23
CA LYS A 51 1.09 -9.54 0.67
C LYS A 51 1.06 -8.21 1.40
N LEU A 52 1.31 -8.20 2.72
CA LEU A 52 1.41 -6.98 3.52
C LEU A 52 2.71 -6.22 3.23
N HIS A 53 3.81 -6.92 2.93
CA HIS A 53 5.04 -6.29 2.46
C HIS A 53 4.94 -5.70 1.05
N VAL A 54 4.16 -6.34 0.17
CA VAL A 54 3.82 -5.77 -1.14
C VAL A 54 3.00 -4.48 -0.95
N ALA A 55 1.99 -4.52 -0.07
CA ALA A 55 1.19 -3.34 0.27
C ALA A 55 2.04 -2.20 0.86
N LEU A 56 2.98 -2.52 1.76
CA LEU A 56 3.93 -1.56 2.33
C LEU A 56 4.81 -0.91 1.25
N THR A 57 5.40 -1.71 0.35
CA THR A 57 6.24 -1.20 -0.76
C THR A 57 5.44 -0.30 -1.71
N PHE A 58 4.19 -0.68 -2.00
CA PHE A 58 3.28 0.17 -2.76
C PHE A 58 3.01 1.50 -2.05
N TRP A 59 2.76 1.46 -0.74
CA TRP A 59 2.44 2.64 0.05
C TRP A 59 3.61 3.62 0.18
N ASP A 60 4.83 3.11 0.37
CA ASP A 60 6.07 3.89 0.30
C ASP A 60 6.21 4.59 -1.06
N SER A 61 6.03 3.83 -2.14
CA SER A 61 6.12 4.34 -3.51
C SER A 61 5.05 5.40 -3.81
N TRP A 62 3.86 5.27 -3.22
CA TRP A 62 2.79 6.24 -3.38
C TRP A 62 3.14 7.58 -2.73
N GLN A 63 3.69 7.55 -1.52
CA GLN A 63 4.17 8.75 -0.85
C GLN A 63 5.33 9.40 -1.60
N ASP A 64 6.27 8.60 -2.10
CA ASP A 64 7.36 9.07 -2.94
C ASP A 64 6.83 9.75 -4.21
N ALA A 65 5.84 9.15 -4.89
CA ALA A 65 5.20 9.75 -6.05
C ALA A 65 4.52 11.08 -5.72
N ARG A 66 3.79 11.15 -4.61
CA ARG A 66 3.17 12.40 -4.13
C ARG A 66 4.22 13.48 -3.91
N ASN A 67 5.31 13.16 -3.23
CA ASN A 67 6.36 14.10 -2.86
C ASN A 67 7.13 14.64 -4.07
N HIS A 68 7.04 13.95 -5.21
CA HIS A 68 7.76 14.27 -6.44
C HIS A 68 6.81 14.56 -7.62
N ASP A 69 5.68 15.21 -7.34
CA ASP A 69 4.72 15.69 -8.35
C ASP A 69 4.25 14.61 -9.33
N TRP A 70 4.23 13.34 -8.91
CA TRP A 70 3.78 12.18 -9.67
C TRP A 70 4.63 11.86 -10.90
N GLN A 71 5.90 12.29 -10.95
CA GLN A 71 6.71 12.21 -12.17
C GLN A 71 7.55 10.92 -12.31
N TYR A 72 7.76 10.14 -11.24
CA TYR A 72 8.74 9.05 -11.25
C TYR A 72 8.23 7.67 -11.64
N TYR A 73 6.91 7.47 -11.74
CA TYR A 73 6.32 6.16 -12.03
C TYR A 73 5.71 6.16 -13.44
N PRO A 74 6.49 5.85 -14.50
CA PRO A 74 6.03 6.01 -15.89
C PRO A 74 4.82 5.13 -16.26
N LYS A 75 4.57 4.06 -15.49
CA LYS A 75 3.42 3.15 -15.68
C LYS A 75 2.20 3.50 -14.82
N ILE A 76 2.32 4.44 -13.87
CA ILE A 76 1.28 4.80 -12.92
C ILE A 76 1.06 6.31 -12.99
N LYS A 77 -0.10 6.73 -13.50
CA LYS A 77 -0.53 8.12 -13.43
C LYS A 77 -1.04 8.44 -12.04
N ARG A 78 -1.15 9.74 -11.72
CA ARG A 78 -1.69 10.20 -10.44
C ARG A 78 -3.03 9.50 -10.09
N GLU A 79 -3.92 9.38 -11.05
CA GLU A 79 -5.27 8.81 -10.88
C GLU A 79 -5.30 7.27 -10.82
N ASP A 80 -4.17 6.59 -11.06
CA ASP A 80 -4.08 5.14 -10.93
C ASP A 80 -3.86 4.73 -9.47
N TRP A 81 -3.16 5.54 -8.67
CA TRP A 81 -2.81 5.21 -7.28
C TRP A 81 -3.99 4.80 -6.39
N PRO A 82 -5.08 5.58 -6.24
CA PRO A 82 -6.21 5.18 -5.40
C PRO A 82 -6.88 3.89 -5.90
N ARG A 83 -6.95 3.67 -7.23
CA ARG A 83 -7.49 2.42 -7.80
C ARG A 83 -6.61 1.21 -7.50
N LEU A 84 -5.29 1.37 -7.52
CA LEU A 84 -4.36 0.30 -7.15
C LEU A 84 -4.43 0.01 -5.63
N ALA A 85 -4.56 1.05 -4.79
CA ALA A 85 -4.78 0.90 -3.36
C ALA A 85 -6.06 0.11 -3.05
N GLN A 86 -7.18 0.47 -3.69
CA GLN A 86 -8.45 -0.26 -3.57
C GLN A 86 -8.33 -1.72 -4.03
N SER A 87 -7.53 -2.00 -5.06
CA SER A 87 -7.24 -3.37 -5.49
C SER A 87 -6.50 -4.17 -4.41
N ILE A 88 -5.51 -3.58 -3.73
CA ILE A 88 -4.81 -4.20 -2.59
C ILE A 88 -5.78 -4.44 -1.44
N VAL A 89 -6.57 -3.43 -1.08
CA VAL A 89 -7.57 -3.53 -0.01
C VAL A 89 -8.53 -4.68 -0.27
N ALA A 90 -9.02 -4.85 -1.51
CA ALA A 90 -9.91 -5.94 -1.88
C ALA A 90 -9.27 -7.32 -1.71
N ASP A 91 -8.02 -7.50 -2.15
CA ASP A 91 -7.29 -8.76 -2.05
C ASP A 91 -6.95 -9.10 -0.59
N VAL A 92 -6.44 -8.13 0.17
CA VAL A 92 -6.08 -8.30 1.59
C VAL A 92 -7.34 -8.56 2.43
N SER A 93 -8.45 -7.86 2.18
CA SER A 93 -9.73 -8.10 2.87
C SER A 93 -10.22 -9.53 2.66
N ALA A 94 -10.17 -10.02 1.43
CA ALA A 94 -10.52 -11.40 1.06
C ALA A 94 -9.48 -12.44 1.50
N ASP A 95 -8.43 -12.02 2.20
CA ASP A 95 -7.32 -12.85 2.69
C ASP A 95 -6.56 -13.62 1.60
N ARG A 96 -6.57 -13.13 0.36
CA ARG A 96 -5.86 -13.73 -0.77
C ARG A 96 -4.59 -12.95 -1.09
N ASP A 97 -3.71 -13.56 -1.88
CA ASP A 97 -2.53 -12.87 -2.40
C ASP A 97 -2.94 -11.76 -3.36
N ILE A 98 -2.09 -10.73 -3.49
CA ILE A 98 -2.29 -9.62 -4.42
C ILE A 98 -2.36 -10.18 -5.85
N GLN A 99 -3.44 -9.89 -6.57
CA GLN A 99 -3.69 -10.42 -7.92
C GLN A 99 -3.32 -9.42 -9.03
N ASN A 100 -3.31 -8.12 -8.69
CA ASN A 100 -3.07 -7.06 -9.66
C ASN A 100 -1.63 -7.14 -10.21
N GLN A 101 -1.50 -7.46 -11.49
CA GLN A 101 -0.21 -7.70 -12.13
C GLN A 101 0.69 -6.46 -12.15
N LEU A 102 0.12 -5.25 -12.26
CA LEU A 102 0.91 -4.02 -12.22
C LEU A 102 1.54 -3.82 -10.83
N ILE A 103 0.78 -4.13 -9.77
CA ILE A 103 1.25 -4.04 -8.39
C ILE A 103 2.35 -5.07 -8.13
N LEU A 104 2.15 -6.31 -8.56
CA LEU A 104 3.15 -7.36 -8.44
C LEU A 104 4.42 -7.06 -9.24
N GLU A 105 4.29 -6.53 -10.46
CA GLU A 105 5.42 -6.20 -11.32
C GLU A 105 6.31 -5.13 -10.66
N LEU A 106 5.69 -4.09 -10.11
CA LEU A 106 6.38 -2.91 -9.59
C LEU A 106 6.81 -3.04 -8.12
N PHE A 107 6.02 -3.73 -7.30
CA PHE A 107 6.18 -3.75 -5.84
C PHE A 107 6.30 -5.16 -5.25
N GLY A 108 6.13 -6.20 -6.06
CA GLY A 108 6.17 -7.61 -5.61
C GLY A 108 7.58 -8.19 -5.45
N LYS A 109 8.63 -7.50 -5.90
CA LYS A 109 10.00 -8.02 -5.85
C LYS A 109 10.65 -7.78 -4.49
N LYS A 110 10.91 -8.87 -3.77
CA LYS A 110 11.87 -8.89 -2.66
C LYS A 110 13.24 -8.46 -3.20
N LYS A 111 13.80 -7.36 -2.69
CA LYS A 111 15.26 -7.18 -2.71
C LYS A 111 15.88 -8.07 -1.65
#